data_AF-A0A916QN40-F1
#
_entry.id   AF-A0A916QN40-F1
#
_cell.length_a   1.000
_cell.length_b   1.000
_cell.length_c   1.000
_cell.angle_alpha   90.00
_cell.angle_beta   90.00
_cell.angle_gamma   90.00
#
_symmetry.space_group_name_H-M   'P 1'
#
loop_
_entity.id
_entity.type
_entity.pdbx_description
1 polymer ?
#
loop_
_entity_poly.entity_id
_entity_poly.type
_entity_poly.pdbx_seq_one_letter_code
_entity_poly.pdbx_strand_id
1 'polypeptide(L)'
;MRQSFSKFLTLIGRGGNDELFGGRGNDTLTGGGGADDFIFSSNRAYRRNDLGVDTIRDFRPNVDDIVLNTDTFVTLRSEIGEGFSIEREFASVRNRQAVAGSVADIVYVRSTGDLYYNPNSALPGFGGGGKIATLEGAPRISASDFVLE
;
A
#
# COMPACT_ATOMS: atom_id res chain seq x y z
N MET A 1 -23.01 21.75 -11.37
CA MET A 1 -21.69 21.98 -10.73
C MET A 1 -21.49 20.85 -9.72
N ARG A 2 -20.75 19.79 -10.06
CA ARG A 2 -20.50 18.67 -9.13
C ARG A 2 -19.28 19.03 -8.28
N GLN A 3 -19.49 19.36 -7.01
CA GLN A 3 -18.39 19.46 -6.06
C GLN A 3 -17.93 18.03 -5.73
N SER A 4 -16.75 17.67 -6.20
CA SER A 4 -16.08 16.43 -5.80
C SER A 4 -15.45 16.68 -4.43
N PHE A 5 -16.19 16.42 -3.34
CA PHE A 5 -15.59 16.36 -2.02
C PHE A 5 -14.68 15.13 -1.97
N SER A 6 -13.39 15.35 -1.70
CA SER A 6 -12.51 14.27 -1.23
C SER A 6 -13.11 13.79 0.10
N LYS A 7 -13.67 12.58 0.12
CA LYS A 7 -14.18 11.98 1.35
C LYS A 7 -12.95 11.51 2.13
N PHE A 8 -12.87 11.85 3.41
CA PHE A 8 -11.95 11.23 4.34
C PHE A 8 -12.79 10.29 5.19
N LEU A 9 -12.41 9.02 5.25
CA LEU A 9 -13.14 7.95 5.91
C LEU A 9 -12.33 7.40 7.08
N THR A 10 -13.04 6.96 8.11
CA THR A 10 -12.51 6.06 9.12
C THR A 10 -13.22 4.73 8.96
N LEU A 11 -12.47 3.67 8.69
CA LEU A 11 -12.98 2.31 8.50
C LEU A 11 -12.44 1.39 9.59
N ILE A 12 -13.32 0.59 10.20
CA ILE A 12 -12.99 -0.31 11.30
C ILE A 12 -13.62 -1.68 11.00
N GLY A 13 -12.80 -2.71 10.75
CA GLY A 13 -13.23 -4.09 10.48
C GLY A 13 -13.87 -4.76 11.70
N ARG A 14 -13.26 -4.54 12.87
CA ARG A 14 -13.62 -5.05 14.21
C ARG A 14 -12.99 -6.41 14.50
N GLY A 15 -13.64 -7.50 14.13
CA GLY A 15 -13.23 -8.83 14.56
C GLY A 15 -13.66 -9.88 13.52
N GLY A 16 -12.81 -10.88 13.30
CA GLY A 16 -12.89 -11.73 12.11
C GLY A 16 -11.93 -11.24 11.04
N ASN A 17 -11.90 -11.93 9.90
CA ASN A 17 -11.06 -11.55 8.76
C ASN A 17 -11.83 -10.55 7.91
N ASP A 18 -11.34 -9.31 7.82
CA ASP A 18 -12.04 -8.21 7.16
C ASP A 18 -11.33 -7.72 5.90
N GLU A 19 -12.09 -7.35 4.87
CA GLU A 19 -11.59 -6.65 3.69
C GLU A 19 -11.85 -5.14 3.80
N LEU A 20 -10.78 -4.34 3.84
CA LEU A 20 -10.84 -2.89 4.07
C LEU A 20 -10.41 -2.10 2.83
N PHE A 21 -11.39 -1.47 2.18
CA PHE A 21 -11.20 -0.57 1.04
C PHE A 21 -11.31 0.90 1.48
N GLY A 22 -10.20 1.64 1.48
CA GLY A 22 -10.23 3.10 1.72
C GLY A 22 -10.92 3.86 0.57
N GLY A 23 -10.57 3.48 -0.66
CA GLY A 23 -11.09 4.10 -1.87
C GLY A 23 -10.35 5.41 -2.16
N ARG A 24 -11.08 6.47 -2.52
CA ARG A 24 -10.49 7.78 -2.81
C ARG A 24 -10.54 8.67 -1.58
N GLY A 25 -9.38 9.10 -1.11
CA GLY A 25 -9.27 9.97 0.06
C GLY A 25 -7.95 9.74 0.79
N ASN A 26 -7.70 10.51 1.84
CA ASN A 26 -6.68 10.09 2.81
C ASN A 26 -7.44 9.46 3.98
N ASP A 27 -7.60 8.16 3.93
CA ASP A 27 -8.47 7.45 4.86
C ASP A 27 -7.68 6.92 6.06
N THR A 28 -8.41 6.53 7.11
CA THR A 28 -7.86 5.91 8.30
C THR A 28 -8.49 4.54 8.46
N LEU A 29 -7.69 3.49 8.34
CA LEU A 29 -8.12 2.09 8.32
C LEU A 29 -7.66 1.38 9.59
N THR A 30 -8.50 0.54 10.16
CA THR A 30 -8.23 -0.27 11.36
C THR A 30 -8.85 -1.63 11.19
N GLY A 31 -8.05 -2.69 11.09
CA GLY A 31 -8.54 -4.05 10.89
C GLY A 31 -9.26 -4.56 12.13
N GLY A 32 -8.60 -4.45 13.28
CA GLY A 32 -9.04 -5.02 14.54
C GLY A 32 -8.41 -6.39 14.76
N GLY A 33 -9.22 -7.40 15.06
CA GLY A 33 -8.72 -8.74 15.35
C GLY A 33 -9.12 -9.76 14.30
N GLY A 34 -8.16 -10.39 13.64
CA GLY A 34 -8.40 -11.44 12.63
C GLY A 34 -7.19 -11.57 11.73
N ALA A 35 -7.38 -11.96 10.48
CA ALA A 35 -6.41 -11.75 9.40
C ALA A 35 -7.08 -10.79 8.40
N ASP A 36 -6.61 -9.55 8.34
CA ASP A 36 -7.31 -8.47 7.64
C ASP A 36 -6.61 -8.07 6.34
N ASP A 37 -7.37 -7.79 5.29
CA ASP A 37 -6.88 -7.39 3.98
C ASP A 37 -7.09 -5.89 3.77
N PHE A 38 -6.00 -5.12 3.66
CA PHE A 38 -6.04 -3.70 3.32
C PHE A 38 -5.87 -3.50 1.82
N ILE A 39 -6.98 -3.24 1.12
CA ILE A 39 -7.05 -3.35 -0.33
C ILE A 39 -6.90 -1.98 -1.02
N PHE A 40 -5.90 -1.88 -1.89
CA PHE A 40 -5.65 -0.71 -2.71
C PHE A 40 -6.03 -0.99 -4.17
N SER A 41 -7.16 -0.43 -4.60
CA SER A 41 -7.68 -0.59 -5.97
C SER A 41 -8.42 0.65 -6.46
N SER A 42 -8.20 1.00 -7.73
CA SER A 42 -8.92 2.07 -8.42
C SER A 42 -9.57 1.64 -9.75
N ASN A 43 -9.52 0.34 -10.08
CA ASN A 43 -9.98 -0.25 -11.35
C ASN A 43 -9.40 0.44 -12.61
N ARG A 44 -8.19 1.00 -12.49
CA ARG A 44 -7.41 1.61 -13.58
C ARG A 44 -5.98 1.84 -13.09
N ALA A 45 -5.07 2.10 -14.02
CA ALA A 45 -3.68 2.41 -13.70
C ALA A 45 -3.54 3.55 -12.68
N TYR A 46 -2.63 3.36 -11.73
CA TYR A 46 -2.42 4.21 -10.57
C TYR A 46 -2.41 5.71 -10.90
N ARG A 47 -3.24 6.44 -10.15
CA ARG A 47 -3.20 7.89 -10.06
C ARG A 47 -3.36 8.24 -8.59
N ARG A 48 -2.47 9.11 -8.09
CA ARG A 48 -2.50 9.57 -6.69
C ARG A 48 -3.88 10.02 -6.22
N ASN A 49 -4.66 10.67 -7.08
CA ASN A 49 -5.98 11.20 -6.70
C ASN A 49 -7.11 10.16 -6.70
N ASP A 50 -6.87 8.96 -7.23
CA ASP A 50 -7.88 7.89 -7.30
C ASP A 50 -7.83 6.99 -6.05
N LEU A 51 -6.70 6.95 -5.34
CA LEU A 51 -6.52 6.30 -4.04
C LEU A 51 -6.37 7.34 -2.92
N GLY A 52 -5.34 8.18 -3.00
CA GLY A 52 -4.92 9.10 -1.95
C GLY A 52 -3.80 8.50 -1.10
N VAL A 53 -3.71 8.87 0.17
CA VAL A 53 -2.67 8.41 1.09
C VAL A 53 -3.28 8.01 2.43
N ASP A 54 -3.48 6.72 2.60
CA ASP A 54 -4.17 6.16 3.77
C ASP A 54 -3.25 5.97 4.97
N THR A 55 -3.85 5.94 6.16
CA THR A 55 -3.20 5.53 7.40
C THR A 55 -3.82 4.23 7.88
N ILE A 56 -3.03 3.17 7.95
CA ILE A 56 -3.42 1.89 8.55
C ILE A 56 -2.92 1.88 10.00
N ARG A 57 -3.82 1.75 10.96
CA ARG A 57 -3.53 2.01 12.39
C ARG A 57 -2.91 0.83 13.14
N ASP A 58 -3.22 -0.39 12.74
CA ASP A 58 -3.01 -1.59 13.56
C ASP A 58 -2.50 -2.80 12.77
N PHE A 59 -1.86 -2.57 11.62
CA PHE A 59 -1.31 -3.63 10.77
C PHE A 59 -0.42 -4.63 11.55
N ARG A 60 -0.76 -5.91 11.49
CA ARG A 60 -0.02 -7.01 12.11
C ARG A 60 0.74 -7.82 11.06
N PRO A 61 2.08 -7.76 11.03
CA PRO A 61 2.87 -8.51 10.06
C PRO A 61 2.66 -10.02 10.16
N ASN A 62 2.63 -10.69 9.00
CA ASN A 62 2.37 -12.12 8.79
C ASN A 62 0.98 -12.57 9.29
N VAL A 63 0.05 -11.63 9.45
CA VAL A 63 -1.33 -11.90 9.87
C VAL A 63 -2.29 -11.12 8.99
N ASP A 64 -2.04 -9.83 8.82
CA ASP A 64 -2.79 -8.96 7.91
C ASP A 64 -2.01 -8.82 6.60
N ASP A 65 -2.71 -8.58 5.50
CA ASP A 65 -2.14 -8.44 4.16
C ASP A 65 -2.38 -7.04 3.58
N ILE A 66 -1.41 -6.57 2.80
CA ILE A 66 -1.54 -5.40 1.92
C ILE A 66 -1.85 -5.90 0.52
N VAL A 67 -3.09 -5.77 0.11
CA VAL A 67 -3.57 -6.30 -1.17
C VAL A 67 -3.49 -5.20 -2.23
N LEU A 68 -2.77 -5.47 -3.31
CA LEU A 68 -2.53 -4.53 -4.40
C LEU A 68 -3.14 -5.05 -5.70
N ASN A 69 -4.15 -4.35 -6.19
CA ASN A 69 -4.82 -4.70 -7.43
C ASN A 69 -3.93 -4.47 -8.66
N THR A 70 -3.85 -5.48 -9.53
CA THR A 70 -2.96 -5.51 -10.70
C THR A 70 -3.33 -4.53 -11.82
N ASP A 71 -4.62 -4.15 -11.95
CA ASP A 71 -5.03 -3.06 -12.85
C ASP A 71 -4.58 -1.68 -12.34
N THR A 72 -4.38 -1.55 -11.02
CA THR A 72 -3.93 -0.31 -10.37
C THR A 72 -2.41 -0.22 -10.35
N PHE A 73 -1.73 -1.26 -9.87
CA PHE A 73 -0.28 -1.33 -9.73
C PHE A 73 0.35 -2.09 -10.90
N VAL A 74 0.16 -1.54 -12.10
CA VAL A 74 0.45 -2.19 -13.40
C VAL A 74 1.90 -2.58 -13.64
N THR A 75 2.83 -2.33 -12.72
CA THR A 75 4.23 -2.81 -12.81
C THR A 75 4.48 -4.11 -12.03
N LEU A 76 3.57 -4.51 -11.14
CA LEU A 76 3.68 -5.71 -10.31
C LEU A 76 3.26 -6.96 -11.08
N ARG A 77 4.01 -8.05 -10.90
CA ARG A 77 4.01 -9.28 -11.68
C ARG A 77 4.21 -10.53 -10.83
N SER A 78 4.30 -10.42 -9.51
CA SER A 78 4.25 -11.58 -8.60
C SER A 78 3.00 -12.44 -8.85
N GLU A 79 3.01 -13.66 -8.34
CA GLU A 79 1.87 -14.57 -8.47
C GLU A 79 0.66 -14.04 -7.69
N ILE A 80 -0.53 -14.13 -8.28
CA ILE A 80 -1.79 -13.66 -7.67
C ILE A 80 -2.15 -14.57 -6.50
N GLY A 81 -2.59 -13.97 -5.39
CA GLY A 81 -3.04 -14.68 -4.19
C GLY A 81 -1.91 -15.17 -3.26
N GLU A 82 -0.66 -14.85 -3.57
CA GLU A 82 0.51 -15.23 -2.77
C GLU A 82 1.32 -13.99 -2.39
N GLY A 83 2.26 -14.18 -1.45
CA GLY A 83 3.30 -13.20 -1.14
C GLY A 83 4.10 -12.79 -2.38
N PHE A 84 4.67 -11.59 -2.40
CA PHE A 84 5.51 -11.14 -3.52
C PHE A 84 6.63 -12.15 -3.82
N SER A 85 6.62 -12.69 -5.04
CA SER A 85 7.56 -13.70 -5.53
C SER A 85 8.71 -13.11 -6.36
N ILE A 86 8.66 -11.80 -6.65
CA ILE A 86 9.70 -11.09 -7.42
C ILE A 86 10.47 -10.14 -6.49
N GLU A 87 11.78 -10.40 -6.33
CA GLU A 87 12.67 -9.66 -5.42
C GLU A 87 12.65 -8.13 -5.64
N ARG A 88 12.53 -7.69 -6.90
CA ARG A 88 12.52 -6.26 -7.24
C ARG A 88 11.22 -5.56 -6.83
N GLU A 89 10.15 -6.27 -6.50
CA GLU A 89 8.86 -5.63 -6.22
C GLU A 89 8.79 -5.01 -4.85
N PHE A 90 9.61 -5.46 -3.90
CA PHE A 90 9.62 -4.92 -2.55
C PHE A 90 11.02 -4.66 -2.03
N ALA A 91 11.23 -3.46 -1.49
CA ALA A 91 12.41 -3.16 -0.68
C ALA A 91 12.04 -2.32 0.53
N SER A 92 12.78 -2.52 1.63
CA SER A 92 12.70 -1.64 2.80
C SER A 92 13.93 -0.74 2.90
N VAL A 93 13.70 0.55 3.14
CA VAL A 93 14.75 1.55 3.37
C VAL A 93 14.72 2.05 4.79
N ARG A 94 15.80 2.70 5.23
CA ARG A 94 15.89 3.19 6.62
C ARG A 94 15.01 4.41 6.86
N ASN A 95 14.97 5.36 5.93
CA ASN A 95 14.32 6.66 6.07
C ASN A 95 13.84 7.20 4.72
N ARG A 96 13.08 8.31 4.74
CA ARG A 96 12.50 8.94 3.54
C ARG A 96 13.54 9.40 2.53
N GLN A 97 14.75 9.76 2.97
CA GLN A 97 15.83 10.21 2.08
C GLN A 97 16.34 9.07 1.20
N ALA A 98 16.41 7.85 1.75
CA ALA A 98 16.87 6.67 1.03
C ALA A 98 15.87 6.17 -0.04
N VAL A 99 14.62 6.63 0.01
CA VAL A 99 13.56 6.22 -0.92
C VAL A 99 13.93 6.55 -2.37
N ALA A 100 14.50 7.72 -2.64
CA ALA A 100 14.83 8.17 -4.00
C ALA A 100 15.90 7.30 -4.69
N GLY A 101 16.71 6.57 -3.92
CA GLY A 101 17.73 5.65 -4.42
C GLY A 101 17.22 4.21 -4.60
N SER A 102 16.00 3.91 -4.17
CA SER A 102 15.39 2.59 -4.39
C SER A 102 14.88 2.47 -5.82
N VAL A 103 15.04 1.27 -6.37
CA VAL A 103 14.53 0.87 -7.69
C VAL A 103 13.40 -0.17 -7.59
N ALA A 104 12.98 -0.48 -6.36
CA ALA A 104 11.88 -1.41 -6.12
C ALA A 104 10.53 -0.77 -6.45
N ASP A 105 9.57 -1.59 -6.91
CA ASP A 105 8.23 -1.10 -7.26
C ASP A 105 7.45 -0.67 -6.01
N ILE A 106 7.62 -1.35 -4.88
CA ILE A 106 7.10 -0.96 -3.57
C ILE A 106 8.27 -0.69 -2.62
N VAL A 107 8.26 0.48 -1.99
CA VAL A 107 9.32 0.92 -1.07
C VAL A 107 8.73 1.24 0.29
N TYR A 108 9.16 0.49 1.31
CA TYR A 108 8.74 0.69 2.69
C TYR A 108 9.79 1.44 3.52
N VAL A 109 9.37 2.49 4.23
CA VAL A 109 10.25 3.30 5.08
C VAL A 109 10.15 2.88 6.54
N ARG A 110 11.13 2.13 7.02
CA ARG A 110 11.12 1.54 8.37
C ARG A 110 11.09 2.54 9.52
N SER A 111 11.51 3.79 9.31
CA SER A 111 11.47 4.83 10.36
C SER A 111 10.10 5.49 10.52
N THR A 112 9.22 5.38 9.53
CA THR A 112 7.96 6.14 9.48
C THR A 112 6.74 5.29 9.14
N GLY A 113 6.93 4.07 8.65
CA GLY A 113 5.85 3.22 8.18
C GLY A 113 5.32 3.61 6.80
N ASP A 114 5.95 4.56 6.10
CA ASP A 114 5.45 5.00 4.80
C ASP A 114 5.68 3.95 3.72
N LEU A 115 4.65 3.73 2.91
CA LEU A 115 4.67 2.86 1.76
C LEU A 115 4.59 3.71 0.49
N TYR A 116 5.50 3.45 -0.45
CA TYR A 116 5.57 4.16 -1.73
C TYR A 116 5.45 3.19 -2.89
N TYR A 117 4.76 3.62 -3.94
CA TYR A 117 4.73 2.95 -5.23
C TYR A 117 5.62 3.67 -6.25
N ASN A 118 6.48 2.92 -6.92
CA ASN A 118 7.36 3.35 -8.00
C ASN A 118 6.98 2.68 -9.34
N PRO A 119 6.10 3.31 -10.14
CA PRO A 119 5.81 2.84 -11.49
C PRO A 119 6.95 3.13 -12.48
N ASN A 120 8.01 3.86 -12.08
CA ASN A 120 9.14 4.18 -12.94
C ASN A 120 10.06 2.97 -13.19
N SER A 121 9.60 1.75 -12.84
CA SER A 121 10.35 0.51 -12.99
C SER A 121 11.68 0.60 -12.25
N ALA A 122 12.75 0.03 -12.79
CA ALA A 122 14.07 0.04 -12.17
C ALA A 122 14.81 1.39 -12.22
N LEU A 123 14.16 2.48 -12.67
CA LEU A 123 14.78 3.80 -12.72
C LEU A 123 14.62 4.52 -11.36
N PRO A 124 15.65 5.24 -10.87
CA PRO A 124 15.54 6.04 -9.66
C PRO A 124 14.43 7.11 -9.72
N GLY A 125 13.89 7.45 -8.55
CA GLY A 125 12.75 8.36 -8.43
C GLY A 125 11.42 7.67 -8.77
N PHE A 126 10.31 8.41 -8.65
CA PHE A 126 8.97 7.81 -8.68
C PHE A 126 8.22 7.90 -10.00
N GLY A 127 8.70 8.69 -10.97
CA GLY A 127 7.88 9.02 -12.14
C GLY A 127 6.49 9.54 -11.72
N GLY A 128 5.42 8.88 -12.17
CA GLY A 128 4.03 9.17 -11.77
C GLY A 128 3.59 8.63 -10.40
N GLY A 129 4.50 7.97 -9.67
CA GLY A 129 4.23 7.30 -8.39
C GLY A 129 4.29 8.20 -7.15
N GLY A 130 4.55 7.54 -6.02
CA GLY A 130 4.81 8.18 -4.73
C GLY A 130 4.14 7.43 -3.58
N LYS A 131 4.04 8.11 -2.42
CA LYS A 131 3.45 7.55 -1.21
C LYS A 131 1.99 7.15 -1.44
N ILE A 132 1.63 5.94 -1.01
CA ILE A 132 0.28 5.36 -1.09
C ILE A 132 -0.32 5.09 0.29
N ALA A 133 0.49 4.84 1.32
CA ALA A 133 0.00 4.58 2.67
C ALA A 133 1.04 4.91 3.76
N THR A 134 0.59 4.93 5.01
CA THR A 134 1.41 4.81 6.21
C THR A 134 0.87 3.68 7.08
N LEU A 135 1.73 2.75 7.47
CA LEU A 135 1.49 1.81 8.55
C LEU A 135 1.91 2.45 9.87
N GLU A 136 0.93 2.81 10.70
CA GLU A 136 1.17 3.43 12.01
C GLU A 136 2.03 2.50 12.88
N GLY A 137 2.96 3.07 13.66
CA GLY A 137 3.91 2.30 14.46
C GLY A 137 5.09 1.71 13.68
N ALA A 138 5.13 1.86 12.35
CA ALA A 138 6.21 1.39 11.49
C ALA A 138 6.59 -0.09 11.73
N PRO A 139 5.64 -1.03 11.58
CA PRO A 139 5.87 -2.46 11.80
C PRO A 139 6.97 -3.03 10.90
N ARG A 140 7.58 -4.14 11.30
CA ARG A 140 8.55 -4.85 10.46
C ARG A 140 7.80 -5.74 9.49
N ILE A 141 7.70 -5.29 8.24
CA ILE A 141 7.07 -6.05 7.14
C ILE A 141 8.11 -6.59 6.17
N SER A 142 7.70 -7.56 5.36
CA SER A 142 8.46 -8.23 4.32
C SER A 142 7.62 -8.43 3.06
N ALA A 143 8.19 -9.08 2.04
CA ALA A 143 7.49 -9.42 0.81
C ALA A 143 6.26 -10.33 1.04
N SER A 144 6.22 -11.08 2.14
CA SER A 144 5.10 -11.96 2.49
C SER A 144 3.86 -11.22 3.01
N ASP A 145 3.97 -9.93 3.33
CA ASP A 145 2.86 -9.10 3.81
C ASP A 145 2.09 -8.43 2.65
N PHE A 146 2.41 -8.78 1.40
CA PHE A 146 1.81 -8.20 0.21
C PHE A 146 1.22 -9.29 -0.66
N VAL A 147 0.00 -9.07 -1.14
CA VAL A 147 -0.70 -9.99 -2.04
C VAL A 147 -1.14 -9.22 -3.29
N LEU A 148 -1.06 -9.86 -4.46
CA LEU A 148 -1.65 -9.33 -5.69
C LEU A 148 -3.03 -9.93 -5.94
N GLU A 149 -3.93 -9.10 -6.48
CA GLU A 149 -5.27 -9.49 -6.97
C GLU A 149 -5.54 -9.02 -8.40
#